data_AF-A0A7C1ZLW8-F1
#
_entry.id   AF-A0A7C1ZLW8-F1
#
_cell.length_a   1.000
_cell.length_b   1.000
_cell.length_c   1.000
_cell.angle_alpha   90.00
_cell.angle_beta   90.00
_cell.angle_gamma   90.00
#
_symmetry.space_group_name_H-M   'P 1'
#
loop_
_entity.id
_entity.type
_entity.pdbx_description
1 polymer ?
#
loop_
_entity_poly.entity_id
_entity_poly.type
_entity_poly.pdbx_seq_one_letter_code
_entity_poly.pdbx_strand_id
1 'polypeptide(L)'
;MREIIAQEVELKNLILPDDSLGMVVMQPFIEICDNEPFCWSIDYKKQQISHIIQTLSIARDPTHSCDLTHFTIFPEYAIPGLGGFDTIQKTLEQKSWPSQTVVIGGIDGLTKAEYATLCERDSVYLHKSNKPDEVRDGQWVNCSCTWVKTINKQGNISIKSWIQPKLCPSWPEENYMVSDMFEGRAVYVFEARTKGGEAFRFMTLLCFDWIGAIGSKYGILAILDSLNRLDGSRPYGKPLHLVSVLQSNNKPNHPSFLNNAYAFFNDGRYRFVKRDQSVIALINGAGASFPGKCSQFGFSSLIFSPHSPYVTEISPPSYATDTANLRQNKILQTCKEALFRENGECVHSFRLFHPLFAARTPSNRRKSLSPTFVGALDSHIRDPRIPNEQVPAAVKWVNDELDHIHYFGSKSDPLYNILNSYQDRIKKEIRWCKEERLRKMVSIGTQGISEKLKSHVDIWHKNERKSLETTLFSLVILSCLSDVTIKEALTQASFVYNNTVLDVIVVTGDTHLKNIRHASNCFPGRKERVTFIITRDNFDGPTTNRDKSIYDVEHEDRLCSFHDLKSCLSSSTLGELKFKIQNIIGT
;
A
#
# COMPACT_ATOMS: atom_id res chain seq x y z
N MET A 1 29.89 -26.25 -3.23
CA MET A 1 29.07 -25.05 -2.92
C MET A 1 28.07 -24.87 -4.06
N ARG A 2 26.81 -24.59 -3.75
CA ARG A 2 25.78 -24.35 -4.78
C ARG A 2 25.99 -22.97 -5.41
N GLU A 3 26.16 -22.94 -6.72
CA GLU A 3 26.28 -21.72 -7.51
C GLU A 3 24.96 -21.45 -8.25
N ILE A 4 24.59 -20.16 -8.38
CA ILE A 4 23.40 -19.75 -9.14
C ILE A 4 23.76 -19.39 -10.56
N ILE A 5 22.93 -19.86 -11.49
CA ILE A 5 23.08 -19.62 -12.91
C ILE A 5 22.12 -18.50 -13.32
N ALA A 6 22.65 -17.35 -13.75
CA ALA A 6 21.85 -16.36 -14.45
C ALA A 6 21.78 -16.73 -15.95
N GLN A 7 20.56 -16.94 -16.46
CA GLN A 7 20.31 -17.26 -17.86
C GLN A 7 19.68 -16.07 -18.58
N GLU A 8 20.33 -15.57 -19.63
CA GLU A 8 19.75 -14.54 -20.50
C GLU A 8 18.68 -15.14 -21.43
N VAL A 9 17.56 -14.43 -21.56
CA VAL A 9 16.46 -14.74 -22.48
C VAL A 9 16.21 -13.54 -23.37
N GLU A 10 16.54 -13.67 -24.66
CA GLU A 10 16.30 -12.59 -25.62
C GLU A 10 14.83 -12.62 -26.10
N LEU A 11 14.09 -11.55 -25.79
CA LEU A 11 12.70 -11.36 -26.17
C LEU A 11 12.61 -10.45 -27.40
N LYS A 12 13.11 -10.92 -28.55
CA LYS A 12 13.25 -10.14 -29.80
C LYS A 12 11.97 -9.44 -30.27
N ASN A 13 10.81 -10.02 -29.96
CA ASN A 13 9.51 -9.50 -30.39
C ASN A 13 8.77 -8.72 -29.28
N LEU A 14 9.38 -8.56 -28.09
CA LEU A 14 8.85 -7.72 -27.02
C LEU A 14 9.41 -6.31 -27.16
N ILE A 15 8.55 -5.39 -27.60
CA ILE A 15 8.84 -3.98 -27.80
C ILE A 15 8.12 -3.18 -26.71
N LEU A 16 8.91 -2.66 -25.78
CA LEU A 16 8.46 -1.75 -24.73
C LEU A 16 8.47 -0.30 -25.24
N PRO A 17 7.66 0.59 -24.67
CA PRO A 17 7.70 2.02 -24.97
C PRO A 17 9.02 2.65 -24.52
N ASP A 18 9.28 3.86 -25.02
CA ASP A 18 10.48 4.67 -24.78
C ASP A 18 10.24 5.85 -23.84
N ASP A 19 9.06 5.94 -23.22
CA ASP A 19 8.66 7.04 -22.35
C ASP A 19 8.34 6.60 -20.91
N SER A 20 7.61 5.50 -20.76
CA SER A 20 6.99 5.05 -19.51
C SER A 20 6.36 3.66 -19.62
N LEU A 21 6.21 2.95 -18.51
CA LEU A 21 5.62 1.62 -18.46
C LEU A 21 4.27 1.65 -17.74
N GLY A 22 3.22 1.14 -18.38
CA GLY A 22 1.96 0.82 -17.70
C GLY A 22 2.12 -0.44 -16.84
N MET A 23 1.72 -0.36 -15.57
CA MET A 23 1.85 -1.45 -14.60
C MET A 23 0.55 -1.68 -13.84
N VAL A 24 0.22 -2.95 -13.65
CA VAL A 24 -0.83 -3.40 -12.73
C VAL A 24 -0.24 -4.38 -11.73
N VAL A 25 -0.50 -4.16 -10.45
CA VAL A 25 0.05 -4.95 -9.35
C VAL A 25 -1.07 -5.40 -8.45
N MET A 26 -1.19 -6.71 -8.23
CA MET A 26 -2.12 -7.29 -7.27
C MET A 26 -1.51 -7.26 -5.86
N GLN A 27 -2.33 -6.97 -4.87
CA GLN A 27 -2.00 -7.16 -3.45
C GLN A 27 -3.14 -7.96 -2.78
N PRO A 28 -3.13 -9.31 -2.90
CA PRO A 28 -4.16 -10.19 -2.32
C PRO A 28 -3.86 -10.54 -0.87
N PHE A 29 -4.89 -10.85 -0.09
CA PHE A 29 -4.75 -11.51 1.21
C PHE A 29 -4.59 -13.00 0.96
N ILE A 30 -3.42 -13.54 1.31
CA ILE A 30 -3.03 -14.90 0.92
C ILE A 30 -3.50 -15.88 1.99
N GLU A 31 -4.45 -16.75 1.64
CA GLU A 31 -5.04 -17.76 2.53
C GLU A 31 -4.58 -19.17 2.13
N ILE A 32 -3.31 -19.45 2.41
CA ILE A 32 -2.67 -20.75 2.19
C ILE A 32 -2.69 -21.60 3.46
N CYS A 33 -2.61 -22.92 3.29
CA CYS A 33 -2.47 -23.86 4.40
C CYS A 33 -1.14 -23.64 5.12
N ASP A 34 -1.15 -23.81 6.45
CA ASP A 34 0.06 -23.75 7.29
C ASP A 34 0.99 -24.96 7.15
N ASN A 35 0.71 -25.88 6.23
CA ASN A 35 1.50 -27.10 6.00
C ASN A 35 2.00 -27.15 4.57
N GLU A 36 3.15 -27.81 4.39
CA GLU A 36 3.71 -28.08 3.08
C GLU A 36 2.70 -28.84 2.19
N PRO A 37 2.57 -28.44 0.91
CA PRO A 37 3.46 -27.52 0.20
C PRO A 37 3.06 -26.04 0.29
N PHE A 38 2.19 -25.62 1.21
CA PHE A 38 1.63 -24.26 1.32
C PHE A 38 0.72 -23.89 0.12
N CYS A 39 -0.22 -24.77 -0.20
CA CYS A 39 -1.26 -24.50 -1.19
C CYS A 39 -2.35 -23.56 -0.63
N TRP A 40 -3.07 -22.89 -1.51
CA TRP A 40 -4.34 -22.25 -1.14
C TRP A 40 -5.31 -23.25 -0.49
N SER A 41 -5.99 -22.78 0.56
CA SER A 41 -7.11 -23.49 1.16
C SER A 41 -8.24 -23.66 0.14
N ILE A 42 -8.86 -24.84 0.10
CA ILE A 42 -9.88 -25.22 -0.91
C ILE A 42 -11.01 -24.18 -0.98
N ASP A 43 -11.46 -23.69 0.18
CA ASP A 43 -12.58 -22.75 0.30
C ASP A 43 -12.29 -21.39 -0.36
N TYR A 44 -11.01 -20.99 -0.43
CA TYR A 44 -10.60 -19.67 -0.91
C TYR A 44 -10.05 -19.69 -2.34
N LYS A 45 -9.69 -20.87 -2.89
CA LYS A 45 -9.16 -21.01 -4.26
C LYS A 45 -10.06 -20.36 -5.31
N LYS A 46 -11.38 -20.58 -5.21
CA LYS A 46 -12.34 -20.03 -6.19
C LYS A 46 -12.41 -18.49 -6.12
N GLN A 47 -12.39 -17.94 -4.92
CA GLN A 47 -12.38 -16.49 -4.71
C GLN A 47 -11.09 -15.89 -5.28
N GLN A 48 -9.93 -16.49 -4.98
CA GLN A 48 -8.66 -16.02 -5.50
C GLN A 48 -8.57 -16.08 -7.03
N ILE A 49 -9.13 -17.12 -7.66
CA ILE A 49 -9.26 -17.17 -9.13
C ILE A 49 -10.10 -15.99 -9.64
N SER A 50 -11.20 -15.65 -8.96
CA SER A 50 -12.01 -14.47 -9.30
C SER A 50 -11.21 -13.17 -9.16
N HIS A 51 -10.41 -13.04 -8.10
CA HIS A 51 -9.52 -11.89 -7.88
C HIS A 51 -8.45 -11.76 -8.98
N ILE A 52 -7.89 -12.89 -9.46
CA ILE A 52 -6.98 -12.91 -10.61
C ILE A 52 -7.69 -12.42 -11.87
N ILE A 53 -8.89 -12.92 -12.16
CA ILE A 53 -9.68 -12.49 -13.32
C ILE A 53 -9.97 -10.99 -13.26
N GLN A 54 -10.37 -10.48 -12.09
CA GLN A 54 -10.61 -9.05 -11.89
C GLN A 54 -9.35 -8.22 -12.14
N THR A 55 -8.21 -8.65 -11.60
CA THR A 55 -6.91 -7.99 -11.82
C THR A 55 -6.52 -7.98 -13.29
N LEU A 56 -6.70 -9.10 -13.98
CA LEU A 56 -6.47 -9.20 -15.43
C LEU A 56 -7.42 -8.28 -16.21
N SER A 57 -8.69 -8.16 -15.81
CA SER A 57 -9.61 -7.21 -16.44
C SER A 57 -9.15 -5.76 -16.30
N ILE A 58 -8.67 -5.36 -15.12
CA ILE A 58 -8.09 -4.02 -14.88
C ILE A 58 -6.84 -3.81 -15.76
N ALA A 59 -5.99 -4.84 -15.90
CA ALA A 59 -4.82 -4.77 -16.76
C ALA A 59 -5.16 -4.70 -18.26
N ARG A 60 -6.23 -5.36 -18.69
CA ARG A 60 -6.71 -5.29 -20.08
C ARG A 60 -7.26 -3.90 -20.41
N ASP A 61 -7.97 -3.28 -19.47
CA ASP A 61 -8.67 -2.01 -19.64
C ASP A 61 -7.97 -0.91 -18.80
N PRO A 62 -6.75 -0.47 -19.18
CA PRO A 62 -5.85 0.28 -18.32
C PRO A 62 -6.41 1.64 -17.91
N THR A 63 -6.43 1.91 -16.61
CA THR A 63 -6.82 3.22 -16.04
C THR A 63 -5.65 4.20 -15.91
N HIS A 64 -4.42 3.70 -16.00
CA HIS A 64 -3.18 4.45 -15.71
C HIS A 64 -2.67 5.36 -16.84
N SER A 65 -3.52 5.71 -17.81
CA SER A 65 -3.19 6.64 -18.91
C SER A 65 -2.04 6.19 -19.84
N CYS A 66 -1.71 4.89 -19.88
CA CYS A 66 -0.89 4.32 -20.96
C CYS A 66 -1.81 3.60 -21.95
N ASP A 67 -1.35 3.45 -23.18
CA ASP A 67 -2.09 2.73 -24.22
C ASP A 67 -2.36 1.25 -23.85
N LEU A 68 -1.50 0.65 -23.03
CA LEU A 68 -1.66 -0.72 -22.52
C LEU A 68 -0.91 -0.93 -21.18
N THR A 69 -1.31 -1.98 -20.46
CA THR A 69 -0.56 -2.51 -19.31
C THR A 69 0.58 -3.38 -19.80
N HIS A 70 1.83 -2.97 -19.55
CA HIS A 70 3.02 -3.67 -20.03
C HIS A 70 3.43 -4.79 -19.06
N PHE A 71 3.25 -4.55 -17.76
CA PHE A 71 3.57 -5.51 -16.70
C PHE A 71 2.36 -5.69 -15.78
N THR A 72 1.87 -6.93 -15.67
CA THR A 72 0.91 -7.34 -14.64
C THR A 72 1.61 -8.26 -13.64
N ILE A 73 1.62 -7.90 -12.36
CA ILE A 73 2.43 -8.59 -11.34
C ILE A 73 1.54 -9.11 -10.22
N PHE A 74 1.71 -10.40 -9.92
CA PHE A 74 1.09 -11.12 -8.82
C PHE A 74 2.18 -11.51 -7.79
N PRO A 75 1.99 -11.31 -6.48
CA PRO A 75 3.00 -11.65 -5.49
C PRO A 75 3.25 -13.16 -5.37
N GLU A 76 4.18 -13.54 -4.50
CA GLU A 76 4.42 -14.94 -4.15
C GLU A 76 3.14 -15.59 -3.61
N TYR A 77 2.92 -16.87 -3.91
CA TYR A 77 1.70 -17.62 -3.54
C TYR A 77 0.38 -17.06 -4.10
N ALA A 78 0.36 -16.00 -4.90
CA ALA A 78 -0.89 -15.39 -5.35
C ALA A 78 -1.66 -16.23 -6.38
N ILE A 79 -0.98 -17.15 -7.10
CA ILE A 79 -1.60 -17.97 -8.15
C ILE A 79 -1.90 -19.37 -7.59
N PRO A 80 -3.19 -19.78 -7.48
CA PRO A 80 -3.57 -21.06 -6.87
C PRO A 80 -3.34 -22.24 -7.84
N GLY A 81 -2.15 -22.81 -7.77
CA GLY A 81 -1.71 -24.03 -8.45
C GLY A 81 -1.88 -23.99 -9.96
N LEU A 82 -2.11 -25.19 -10.53
CA LEU A 82 -2.33 -25.35 -11.97
C LEU A 82 -3.59 -24.62 -12.46
N GLY A 83 -4.66 -24.61 -11.66
CA GLY A 83 -5.91 -23.93 -12.03
C GLY A 83 -5.76 -22.41 -12.16
N GLY A 84 -4.98 -21.78 -11.28
CA GLY A 84 -4.60 -20.38 -11.41
C GLY A 84 -3.73 -20.12 -12.64
N PHE A 85 -2.73 -20.96 -12.88
CA PHE A 85 -1.89 -20.90 -14.09
C PHE A 85 -2.74 -20.98 -15.36
N ASP A 86 -3.65 -21.96 -15.44
CA ASP A 86 -4.57 -22.18 -16.56
C ASP A 86 -5.47 -20.97 -16.81
N THR A 87 -5.98 -20.36 -15.74
CA THR A 87 -6.83 -19.18 -15.84
C THR A 87 -6.10 -18.01 -16.48
N ILE A 88 -4.85 -17.75 -16.06
CA ILE A 88 -4.01 -16.70 -16.65
C ILE A 88 -3.71 -17.04 -18.10
N GLN A 89 -3.19 -18.24 -18.37
CA GLN A 89 -2.85 -18.70 -19.72
C GLN A 89 -4.02 -18.53 -20.71
N LYS A 90 -5.21 -19.03 -20.33
CA LYS A 90 -6.42 -18.92 -21.14
C LYS A 90 -6.86 -17.47 -21.36
N THR A 91 -6.69 -16.60 -20.36
CA THR A 91 -6.99 -15.18 -20.50
C THR A 91 -6.04 -14.52 -21.50
N LEU A 92 -4.75 -14.83 -21.42
CA LEU A 92 -3.73 -14.30 -22.33
C LEU A 92 -3.93 -14.78 -23.76
N GLU A 93 -4.48 -15.98 -23.98
CA GLU A 93 -4.80 -16.52 -25.31
C GLU A 93 -5.95 -15.79 -26.01
N GLN A 94 -6.79 -15.06 -25.26
CA GLN A 94 -7.89 -14.30 -25.85
C GLN A 94 -7.36 -13.22 -26.81
N LYS A 95 -8.06 -13.02 -27.92
CA LYS A 95 -7.74 -11.97 -28.91
C LYS A 95 -7.84 -10.56 -28.32
N SER A 96 -8.74 -10.38 -27.35
CA SER A 96 -8.93 -9.11 -26.63
C SER A 96 -7.76 -8.75 -25.72
N TRP A 97 -6.93 -9.72 -25.31
CA TRP A 97 -5.76 -9.43 -24.50
C TRP A 97 -4.64 -8.82 -25.38
N PRO A 98 -4.09 -7.65 -25.03
CA PRO A 98 -3.09 -6.97 -25.85
C PRO A 98 -1.77 -7.77 -25.94
N SER A 99 -1.15 -7.77 -27.12
CA SER A 99 0.25 -8.18 -27.28
C SER A 99 1.21 -7.15 -26.69
N GLN A 100 2.50 -7.47 -26.61
CA GLN A 100 3.54 -6.64 -26.00
C GLN A 100 3.37 -6.51 -24.48
N THR A 101 2.90 -7.60 -23.86
CA THR A 101 2.61 -7.65 -22.42
C THR A 101 3.39 -8.75 -21.74
N VAL A 102 3.74 -8.48 -20.47
CA VAL A 102 4.39 -9.40 -19.56
C VAL A 102 3.49 -9.59 -18.35
N VAL A 103 3.20 -10.85 -18.01
CA VAL A 103 2.55 -11.20 -16.74
C VAL A 103 3.54 -11.98 -15.90
N ILE A 104 3.65 -11.65 -14.62
CA ILE A 104 4.59 -12.26 -13.68
C ILE A 104 3.82 -12.67 -12.44
N GLY A 105 4.00 -13.88 -11.94
CA GLY A 105 3.36 -14.26 -10.69
C GLY A 105 3.97 -15.44 -9.97
N GLY A 106 3.86 -15.45 -8.65
CA GLY A 106 4.21 -16.60 -7.82
C GLY A 106 3.05 -17.59 -7.76
N ILE A 107 3.35 -18.84 -8.07
CA ILE A 107 2.44 -19.97 -7.91
C ILE A 107 2.56 -20.46 -6.46
N ASP A 108 1.45 -20.92 -5.89
CA ASP A 108 1.50 -21.59 -4.60
C ASP A 108 2.26 -22.92 -4.67
N GLY A 109 2.34 -23.60 -3.52
CA GLY A 109 3.02 -24.87 -3.42
C GLY A 109 2.59 -25.92 -4.42
N LEU A 110 3.52 -26.42 -5.23
CA LEU A 110 3.29 -27.55 -6.11
C LEU A 110 3.96 -28.81 -5.59
N THR A 111 3.25 -29.93 -5.61
CA THR A 111 3.89 -31.24 -5.51
C THR A 111 4.81 -31.50 -6.72
N LYS A 112 5.76 -32.44 -6.60
CA LYS A 112 6.58 -32.87 -7.74
C LYS A 112 5.75 -33.26 -8.97
N ALA A 113 4.63 -33.96 -8.76
CA ALA A 113 3.74 -34.38 -9.86
C ALA A 113 3.09 -33.17 -10.55
N GLU A 114 2.54 -32.23 -9.79
CA GLU A 114 1.96 -31.01 -10.36
C GLU A 114 3.02 -30.15 -11.07
N TYR A 115 4.23 -30.05 -10.51
CA TYR A 115 5.35 -29.36 -11.15
C TYR A 115 5.75 -30.02 -12.47
N ALA A 116 5.77 -31.36 -12.54
CA ALA A 116 5.99 -32.08 -13.79
C ALA A 116 4.90 -31.77 -14.82
N THR A 117 3.63 -31.86 -14.43
CA THR A 117 2.48 -31.50 -15.30
C THR A 117 2.55 -30.06 -15.79
N LEU A 118 3.00 -29.12 -14.96
CA LEU A 118 3.23 -27.74 -15.37
C LEU A 118 4.34 -27.63 -16.44
N CYS A 119 5.46 -28.34 -16.23
CA CYS A 119 6.64 -28.29 -17.10
C CYS A 119 6.44 -28.96 -18.46
N GLU A 120 5.46 -29.87 -18.60
CA GLU A 120 5.17 -30.61 -19.84
C GLU A 120 4.36 -29.80 -20.87
N ARG A 121 3.93 -28.59 -20.54
CA ARG A 121 3.08 -27.76 -21.42
C ARG A 121 3.90 -27.16 -22.58
N ASP A 122 3.33 -27.18 -23.79
CA ASP A 122 4.00 -26.80 -25.06
C ASP A 122 4.61 -25.38 -25.12
N SER A 123 4.15 -24.46 -24.26
CA SER A 123 4.63 -23.06 -24.20
C SER A 123 5.49 -22.76 -22.98
N VAL A 124 5.79 -23.77 -22.16
CA VAL A 124 6.55 -23.65 -20.92
C VAL A 124 8.04 -23.93 -21.15
N TYR A 125 8.87 -23.03 -20.63
CA TYR A 125 10.32 -23.09 -20.69
C TYR A 125 10.90 -23.16 -19.28
N LEU A 126 11.92 -24.00 -19.11
CA LEU A 126 12.62 -24.21 -17.86
C LEU A 126 14.11 -24.40 -18.10
N HIS A 127 14.92 -24.01 -17.11
CA HIS A 127 16.36 -24.25 -17.17
C HIS A 127 16.61 -25.72 -16.86
N LYS A 128 17.61 -26.32 -17.53
CA LYS A 128 17.90 -27.76 -17.40
C LYS A 128 18.11 -28.23 -15.96
N SER A 129 18.68 -27.38 -15.10
CA SER A 129 18.95 -27.68 -13.69
C SER A 129 17.74 -27.50 -12.77
N ASN A 130 16.59 -27.12 -13.32
CA ASN A 130 15.31 -26.95 -12.62
C ASN A 130 14.25 -27.91 -13.19
N LYS A 131 14.66 -28.95 -13.94
CA LYS A 131 13.73 -29.95 -14.50
C LYS A 131 13.04 -30.75 -13.40
N PRO A 132 11.82 -31.27 -13.65
CA PRO A 132 11.14 -32.16 -12.69
C PRO A 132 11.99 -33.36 -12.23
N ASP A 133 12.88 -33.87 -13.09
CA ASP A 133 13.82 -34.96 -12.77
C ASP A 133 14.82 -34.59 -11.66
N GLU A 134 15.10 -33.30 -11.46
CA GLU A 134 15.98 -32.80 -10.40
C GLU A 134 15.26 -32.66 -9.05
N VAL A 135 13.92 -32.75 -9.04
CA VAL A 135 13.10 -32.68 -7.82
C VAL A 135 13.06 -34.07 -7.20
N ARG A 136 13.49 -34.22 -5.95
CA ARG A 136 13.43 -35.53 -5.26
C ARG A 136 11.99 -35.89 -4.92
N ASP A 137 11.72 -37.18 -4.79
CA ASP A 137 10.41 -37.64 -4.34
C ASP A 137 10.12 -37.11 -2.94
N GLY A 138 8.87 -36.70 -2.69
CA GLY A 138 8.46 -36.07 -1.44
C GLY A 138 8.82 -34.58 -1.32
N GLN A 139 9.61 -34.00 -2.23
CA GLN A 139 9.81 -32.55 -2.27
C GLN A 139 8.64 -31.84 -2.94
N TRP A 140 8.47 -30.58 -2.57
CA TRP A 140 7.55 -29.65 -3.21
C TRP A 140 8.29 -28.45 -3.81
N VAL A 141 7.60 -27.66 -4.62
CA VAL A 141 8.20 -26.56 -5.38
C VAL A 141 7.40 -25.27 -5.15
N ASN A 142 8.05 -24.24 -4.64
CA ASN A 142 7.62 -22.85 -4.77
C ASN A 142 8.24 -22.27 -6.05
N CYS A 143 7.44 -21.73 -6.96
CA CYS A 143 7.95 -21.18 -8.21
C CYS A 143 7.20 -19.95 -8.68
N SER A 144 7.85 -19.20 -9.58
CA SER A 144 7.23 -18.11 -10.31
C SER A 144 7.08 -18.49 -11.77
N CYS A 145 6.11 -17.88 -12.43
CA CYS A 145 5.96 -17.93 -13.87
C CYS A 145 6.01 -16.51 -14.45
N THR A 146 6.75 -16.36 -15.55
CA THR A 146 6.73 -15.16 -16.38
C THR A 146 6.11 -15.51 -17.72
N TRP A 147 4.94 -14.97 -18.04
CA TRP A 147 4.31 -15.06 -19.35
C TRP A 147 4.69 -13.84 -20.18
N VAL A 148 5.00 -14.05 -21.45
CA VAL A 148 5.25 -12.99 -22.41
C VAL A 148 4.37 -13.21 -23.63
N LYS A 149 3.45 -12.28 -23.90
CA LYS A 149 2.64 -12.27 -25.12
C LYS A 149 3.22 -11.27 -26.11
N THR A 150 3.66 -11.75 -27.26
CA THR A 150 4.23 -10.93 -28.33
C THR A 150 3.50 -11.16 -29.64
N ILE A 151 3.72 -10.26 -30.59
CA ILE A 151 3.32 -10.41 -31.98
C ILE A 151 4.57 -10.34 -32.84
N ASN A 152 4.73 -11.30 -33.75
CA ASN A 152 5.87 -11.31 -34.68
C ASN A 152 5.63 -10.36 -35.87
N LYS A 153 6.64 -10.19 -36.73
CA LYS A 153 6.55 -9.33 -37.92
C LYS A 153 5.46 -9.76 -38.92
N GLN A 154 5.04 -11.01 -38.89
CA GLN A 154 3.97 -11.57 -39.73
C GLN A 154 2.57 -11.38 -39.11
N GLY A 155 2.47 -10.79 -37.92
CA GLY A 155 1.20 -10.60 -37.21
C GLY A 155 0.76 -11.81 -36.37
N ASN A 156 1.58 -12.86 -36.26
CA ASN A 156 1.25 -14.04 -35.46
C ASN A 156 1.51 -13.78 -33.98
N ILE A 157 0.52 -14.09 -33.15
CA ILE A 157 0.62 -14.00 -31.69
C ILE A 157 1.39 -15.20 -31.16
N SER A 158 2.30 -14.96 -30.21
CA SER A 158 3.01 -15.99 -29.46
C SER A 158 2.93 -15.69 -27.97
N ILE A 159 2.58 -16.71 -27.19
CA ILE A 159 2.65 -16.69 -25.72
C ILE A 159 3.71 -17.71 -25.31
N LYS A 160 4.65 -17.27 -24.48
CA LYS A 160 5.67 -18.13 -23.89
C LYS A 160 5.71 -17.91 -22.39
N SER A 161 5.98 -18.97 -21.65
CA SER A 161 5.92 -18.98 -20.19
C SER A 161 7.23 -19.56 -19.64
N TRP A 162 7.87 -18.89 -18.70
CA TRP A 162 9.12 -19.36 -18.08
C TRP A 162 8.90 -19.64 -16.61
N ILE A 163 9.23 -20.86 -16.17
CA ILE A 163 9.08 -21.30 -14.79
C ILE A 163 10.42 -21.21 -14.06
N GLN A 164 10.42 -20.51 -12.92
CA GLN A 164 11.60 -20.33 -12.07
C GLN A 164 11.26 -20.75 -10.64
N PRO A 165 11.72 -21.94 -10.21
CA PRO A 165 11.69 -22.33 -8.80
C PRO A 165 12.46 -21.34 -7.91
N LYS A 166 11.93 -21.12 -6.71
CA LYS A 166 12.52 -20.30 -5.66
C LYS A 166 13.91 -20.83 -5.29
N LEU A 167 14.87 -19.93 -5.12
CA LEU A 167 16.25 -20.28 -4.84
C LEU A 167 16.49 -20.57 -3.36
N CYS A 168 15.83 -19.85 -2.47
CA CYS A 168 16.01 -19.96 -1.03
C CYS A 168 14.66 -20.09 -0.33
N PRO A 169 14.45 -21.08 0.55
CA PRO A 169 13.26 -21.13 1.37
C PRO A 169 13.17 -19.91 2.30
N SER A 170 11.95 -19.51 2.63
CA SER A 170 11.69 -18.54 3.69
C SER A 170 11.73 -19.22 5.07
N TRP A 171 11.83 -18.42 6.14
CA TRP A 171 11.79 -18.97 7.51
C TRP A 171 10.58 -19.87 7.77
N PRO A 172 9.34 -19.51 7.39
CA PRO A 172 8.21 -20.44 7.45
C PRO A 172 8.52 -21.76 6.72
N GLU A 173 9.00 -21.69 5.47
CA GLU A 173 9.27 -22.86 4.64
C GLU A 173 10.40 -23.75 5.20
N GLU A 174 11.40 -23.19 5.89
CA GLU A 174 12.45 -23.97 6.56
C GLU A 174 11.98 -24.67 7.84
N ASN A 175 10.96 -24.14 8.52
CA ASN A 175 10.55 -24.63 9.84
C ASN A 175 9.57 -25.82 9.78
N TYR A 176 8.88 -26.03 8.67
CA TYR A 176 8.06 -27.22 8.45
C TYR A 176 8.92 -28.24 7.69
N MET A 177 9.45 -29.25 8.37
CA MET A 177 10.36 -30.24 7.75
C MET A 177 9.66 -31.58 7.48
N VAL A 178 8.45 -31.56 6.94
CA VAL A 178 7.76 -32.82 6.54
C VAL A 178 8.25 -33.27 5.16
N SER A 179 8.47 -32.31 4.27
CA SER A 179 8.79 -32.46 2.86
C SER A 179 9.68 -31.29 2.42
N ASP A 180 11.01 -31.48 2.31
CA ASP A 180 11.92 -30.38 1.90
C ASP A 180 11.45 -29.62 0.63
N MET A 181 11.50 -28.29 0.64
CA MET A 181 11.31 -27.49 -0.58
C MET A 181 12.46 -27.76 -1.59
N PHE A 182 12.13 -27.91 -2.87
CA PHE A 182 13.11 -27.91 -3.95
C PHE A 182 13.65 -26.51 -4.20
N GLU A 183 14.96 -26.36 -4.06
CA GLU A 183 15.62 -25.08 -4.22
C GLU A 183 16.22 -24.92 -5.63
N GLY A 184 15.68 -23.95 -6.39
CA GLY A 184 16.02 -23.67 -7.78
C GLY A 184 17.48 -23.23 -8.00
N ARG A 185 18.06 -23.55 -9.16
CA ARG A 185 19.49 -23.32 -9.44
C ARG A 185 19.76 -22.23 -10.48
N ALA A 186 18.71 -21.68 -11.07
CA ALA A 186 18.83 -20.70 -12.14
C ALA A 186 17.76 -19.62 -12.05
N VAL A 187 18.14 -18.42 -12.50
CA VAL A 187 17.25 -17.27 -12.66
C VAL A 187 17.29 -16.75 -14.08
N TYR A 188 16.15 -16.24 -14.56
CA TYR A 188 16.07 -15.64 -15.88
C TYR A 188 16.29 -14.14 -15.85
N VAL A 189 17.10 -13.66 -16.79
CA VAL A 189 17.22 -12.23 -17.10
C VAL A 189 16.74 -12.02 -18.53
N PHE A 190 15.56 -11.44 -18.65
CA PHE A 190 14.89 -11.18 -19.91
C PHE A 190 15.42 -9.90 -20.53
N GLU A 191 15.77 -9.91 -21.82
CA GLU A 191 16.19 -8.73 -22.58
C GLU A 191 15.16 -8.44 -23.68
N ALA A 192 14.37 -7.38 -23.49
CA ALA A 192 13.45 -6.80 -24.46
C ALA A 192 14.10 -5.62 -25.21
N ARG A 193 13.38 -5.07 -26.20
CA ARG A 193 13.77 -3.82 -26.87
C ARG A 193 12.79 -2.71 -26.55
N THR A 194 13.24 -1.47 -26.47
CA THR A 194 12.37 -0.30 -26.46
C THR A 194 11.97 0.07 -27.90
N LYS A 195 10.96 0.94 -28.08
CA LYS A 195 10.61 1.50 -29.40
C LYS A 195 11.80 2.21 -30.05
N GLY A 196 12.67 2.82 -29.25
CA GLY A 196 13.94 3.42 -29.67
C GLY A 196 15.07 2.42 -29.95
N GLY A 197 14.85 1.11 -29.77
CA GLY A 197 15.83 0.05 -30.03
C GLY A 197 16.79 -0.26 -28.88
N GLU A 198 16.71 0.47 -27.77
CA GLU A 198 17.53 0.22 -26.58
C GLU A 198 17.17 -1.11 -25.92
N ALA A 199 18.14 -1.77 -25.28
CA ALA A 199 17.87 -2.99 -24.52
C ALA A 199 17.19 -2.65 -23.19
N PHE A 200 16.12 -3.38 -22.84
CA PHE A 200 15.48 -3.31 -21.54
C PHE A 200 15.55 -4.67 -20.86
N ARG A 201 16.29 -4.76 -19.76
CA ARG A 201 16.55 -5.99 -19.00
C ARG A 201 15.73 -6.05 -17.72
N PHE A 202 15.01 -7.14 -17.51
CA PHE A 202 14.24 -7.36 -16.28
C PHE A 202 14.37 -8.79 -15.76
N MET A 203 14.09 -8.97 -14.48
CA MET A 203 14.10 -10.28 -13.82
C MET A 203 13.14 -10.33 -12.63
N THR A 204 12.88 -11.55 -12.16
CA THR A 204 11.95 -11.82 -11.05
C THR A 204 12.64 -12.65 -9.98
N LEU A 205 12.34 -12.36 -8.71
CA LEU A 205 12.79 -13.09 -7.53
C LEU A 205 11.61 -13.35 -6.60
N LEU A 206 11.68 -14.43 -5.82
CA LEU A 206 10.65 -14.81 -4.85
C LEU A 206 11.16 -14.58 -3.43
N CYS A 207 10.63 -13.56 -2.77
CA CYS A 207 10.73 -13.32 -1.33
C CYS A 207 12.16 -13.48 -0.78
N PHE A 208 12.49 -14.63 -0.19
CA PHE A 208 13.81 -14.90 0.38
C PHE A 208 14.92 -15.07 -0.65
N ASP A 209 14.63 -15.25 -1.94
CA ASP A 209 15.63 -15.08 -3.00
C ASP A 209 16.33 -13.71 -2.95
N TRP A 210 15.67 -12.72 -2.36
CA TRP A 210 16.22 -11.39 -2.15
C TRP A 210 17.31 -11.33 -1.06
N ILE A 211 17.20 -12.15 0.00
CA ILE A 211 18.02 -12.03 1.22
C ILE A 211 18.68 -13.32 1.73
N GLY A 212 18.22 -14.48 1.27
CA GLY A 212 18.56 -15.81 1.76
C GLY A 212 19.98 -16.21 1.41
N ALA A 213 20.54 -17.16 2.15
CA ALA A 213 21.89 -17.63 1.89
C ALA A 213 21.94 -18.51 0.63
N ILE A 214 22.87 -18.19 -0.27
CA ILE A 214 23.17 -18.97 -1.46
C ILE A 214 24.67 -19.23 -1.50
N GLY A 215 25.08 -20.39 -1.01
CA GLY A 215 26.48 -20.71 -0.81
C GLY A 215 27.10 -19.74 0.21
N SER A 216 28.15 -19.01 -0.19
CA SER A 216 28.81 -18.01 0.65
C SER A 216 28.29 -16.58 0.47
N LYS A 217 27.27 -16.38 -0.36
CA LYS A 217 26.68 -15.07 -0.68
C LYS A 217 25.22 -15.03 -0.27
N TYR A 218 24.65 -13.83 -0.19
CA TYR A 218 23.26 -13.63 0.22
C TYR A 218 22.43 -13.03 -0.90
N GLY A 219 21.32 -13.70 -1.23
CA GLY A 219 20.22 -13.26 -2.06
C GLY A 219 20.65 -12.67 -3.40
N ILE A 220 20.19 -11.44 -3.67
CA ILE A 220 20.49 -10.73 -4.91
C ILE A 220 21.99 -10.57 -5.20
N LEU A 221 22.85 -10.53 -4.17
CA LEU A 221 24.30 -10.38 -4.37
C LEU A 221 24.93 -11.63 -5.00
N ALA A 222 24.38 -12.83 -4.75
CA ALA A 222 24.81 -14.05 -5.42
C ALA A 222 24.44 -14.03 -6.92
N ILE A 223 23.31 -13.43 -7.25
CA ILE A 223 22.83 -13.30 -8.63
C ILE A 223 23.62 -12.23 -9.39
N LEU A 224 23.86 -11.08 -8.76
CA LEU A 224 24.70 -10.02 -9.33
C LEU A 224 26.11 -10.51 -9.62
N ASP A 225 26.63 -11.43 -8.81
CA ASP A 225 27.91 -12.07 -9.05
C ASP A 225 27.92 -12.95 -10.30
N SER A 226 26.87 -13.76 -10.48
CA SER A 226 26.66 -14.58 -11.67
C SER A 226 26.52 -13.71 -12.92
N LEU A 227 25.71 -12.65 -12.86
CA LEU A 227 25.56 -11.67 -13.93
C LEU A 227 26.84 -10.90 -14.22
N ASN A 228 27.61 -10.52 -13.20
CA ASN A 228 28.86 -9.80 -13.37
C ASN A 228 29.92 -10.67 -14.06
N ARG A 229 29.93 -11.99 -13.83
CA ARG A 229 30.76 -12.93 -14.62
C ARG A 229 30.28 -13.00 -16.06
N LEU A 230 28.97 -13.15 -16.28
CA LEU A 230 28.38 -13.27 -17.61
C LEU A 230 28.65 -12.00 -18.46
N ASP A 231 28.41 -10.84 -17.88
CA ASP A 231 28.56 -9.53 -18.52
C ASP A 231 30.01 -9.02 -18.52
N GLY A 232 30.89 -9.57 -17.68
CA GLY A 232 32.30 -9.17 -17.56
C GLY A 232 33.16 -9.45 -18.80
N SER A 233 32.66 -10.28 -19.72
CA SER A 233 33.23 -10.45 -21.07
C SER A 233 33.03 -9.23 -21.97
N ARG A 234 32.19 -8.25 -21.56
CA ARG A 234 31.82 -7.09 -22.35
C ARG A 234 32.44 -5.80 -21.77
N PRO A 235 33.04 -4.94 -22.62
CA PRO A 235 33.78 -3.76 -22.14
C PRO A 235 32.93 -2.73 -21.38
N TYR A 236 31.61 -2.68 -21.61
CA TYR A 236 30.74 -1.63 -21.06
C TYR A 236 29.73 -2.13 -20.02
N GLY A 237 29.76 -3.42 -19.68
CA GLY A 237 28.71 -4.05 -18.87
C GLY A 237 27.32 -3.95 -19.50
N LYS A 238 26.30 -4.43 -18.79
CA LYS A 238 24.89 -4.29 -19.20
C LYS A 238 24.03 -3.73 -18.06
N PRO A 239 23.08 -2.83 -18.35
CA PRO A 239 22.11 -2.38 -17.36
C PRO A 239 21.10 -3.46 -17.00
N LEU A 240 20.71 -3.50 -15.73
CA LEU A 240 19.50 -4.17 -15.25
C LEU A 240 18.47 -3.09 -14.97
N HIS A 241 17.26 -3.19 -15.49
CA HIS A 241 16.29 -2.08 -15.47
C HIS A 241 15.18 -2.33 -14.46
N LEU A 242 14.64 -3.54 -14.40
CA LEU A 242 13.57 -3.88 -13.46
C LEU A 242 13.88 -5.18 -12.74
N VAL A 243 13.82 -5.15 -11.41
CA VAL A 243 13.87 -6.35 -10.56
C VAL A 243 12.58 -6.43 -9.77
N SER A 244 11.74 -7.41 -10.10
CA SER A 244 10.51 -7.67 -9.35
C SER A 244 10.80 -8.70 -8.26
N VAL A 245 10.54 -8.34 -7.00
CA VAL A 245 10.59 -9.27 -5.87
C VAL A 245 9.16 -9.54 -5.44
N LEU A 246 8.67 -10.73 -5.75
CA LEU A 246 7.32 -11.19 -5.39
C LEU A 246 7.36 -11.74 -3.98
N GLN A 247 6.49 -11.31 -3.09
CA GLN A 247 6.61 -11.60 -1.66
C GLN A 247 5.28 -12.06 -1.06
N SER A 248 5.37 -13.03 -0.15
CA SER A 248 4.43 -13.23 0.94
C SER A 248 5.22 -13.05 2.25
N ASN A 249 5.60 -11.80 2.52
CA ASN A 249 6.51 -11.45 3.61
C ASN A 249 5.75 -10.71 4.71
N ASN A 250 5.63 -11.33 5.88
CA ASN A 250 5.00 -10.71 7.04
C ASN A 250 5.84 -9.61 7.70
N LYS A 251 7.11 -9.45 7.30
CA LYS A 251 8.03 -8.42 7.78
C LYS A 251 8.67 -7.65 6.60
N PRO A 252 7.88 -6.95 5.77
CA PRO A 252 8.38 -6.27 4.57
C PRO A 252 9.32 -5.09 4.92
N ASN A 253 9.21 -4.55 6.13
CA ASN A 253 10.08 -3.50 6.65
C ASN A 253 11.34 -4.02 7.36
N HIS A 254 11.59 -5.34 7.37
CA HIS A 254 12.73 -5.90 8.07
C HIS A 254 14.06 -5.35 7.53
N PRO A 255 15.03 -5.01 8.40
CA PRO A 255 16.30 -4.44 7.98
C PRO A 255 17.02 -5.21 6.88
N SER A 256 17.00 -6.54 6.91
CA SER A 256 17.65 -7.37 5.86
C SER A 256 17.13 -7.08 4.45
N PHE A 257 15.82 -6.88 4.28
CA PHE A 257 15.23 -6.57 2.96
C PHE A 257 15.65 -5.19 2.47
N LEU A 258 15.55 -4.18 3.34
CA LEU A 258 15.86 -2.79 2.99
C LEU A 258 17.37 -2.55 2.83
N ASN A 259 18.20 -3.19 3.64
CA ASN A 259 19.66 -3.16 3.50
C ASN A 259 20.10 -3.77 2.16
N ASN A 260 19.48 -4.88 1.72
CA ASN A 260 19.78 -5.46 0.41
C ASN A 260 19.36 -4.54 -0.74
N ALA A 261 18.26 -3.78 -0.61
CA ALA A 261 17.89 -2.76 -1.59
C ALA A 261 18.90 -1.61 -1.64
N TYR A 262 19.36 -1.15 -0.48
CA TYR A 262 20.42 -0.14 -0.43
C TYR A 262 21.74 -0.66 -1.03
N ALA A 263 22.17 -1.87 -0.67
CA ALA A 263 23.38 -2.51 -1.21
C ALA A 263 23.27 -2.78 -2.73
N PHE A 264 22.07 -3.10 -3.21
CA PHE A 264 21.81 -3.26 -4.64
C PHE A 264 22.11 -1.99 -5.44
N PHE A 265 22.03 -0.79 -4.89
CA PHE A 265 22.42 0.41 -5.62
C PHE A 265 23.87 0.85 -5.34
N ASN A 266 24.38 0.61 -4.14
CA ASN A 266 25.62 1.22 -3.66
C ASN A 266 26.85 0.30 -3.66
N ASP A 267 26.67 -1.01 -3.81
CA ASP A 267 27.81 -1.95 -3.78
C ASP A 267 28.59 -1.96 -5.10
N GLY A 268 29.77 -1.34 -5.13
CA GLY A 268 30.62 -1.23 -6.32
C GLY A 268 31.25 -2.53 -6.85
N ARG A 269 31.11 -3.67 -6.14
CA ARG A 269 31.75 -4.94 -6.54
C ARG A 269 31.26 -5.49 -7.89
N TYR A 270 30.04 -5.15 -8.29
CA TYR A 270 29.37 -5.69 -9.48
C TYR A 270 29.36 -4.72 -10.66
N ARG A 271 30.53 -4.19 -11.02
CA ARG A 271 30.67 -3.09 -12.01
C ARG A 271 30.13 -3.40 -13.41
N PHE A 272 30.01 -4.67 -13.79
CA PHE A 272 29.52 -5.05 -15.12
C PHE A 272 27.99 -5.15 -15.19
N VAL A 273 27.30 -5.04 -14.05
CA VAL A 273 25.84 -4.93 -13.96
C VAL A 273 25.48 -3.50 -13.56
N LYS A 274 25.10 -2.67 -14.54
CA LYS A 274 24.73 -1.27 -14.26
C LYS A 274 23.37 -1.22 -13.59
N ARG A 275 23.27 -0.49 -12.48
CA ARG A 275 22.08 -0.43 -11.62
C ARG A 275 21.59 0.98 -11.32
N ASP A 276 22.26 2.01 -11.84
CA ASP A 276 21.93 3.41 -11.61
C ASP A 276 20.55 3.79 -12.17
N GLN A 277 20.10 3.09 -13.20
CA GLN A 277 18.78 3.25 -13.80
C GLN A 277 17.79 2.14 -13.44
N SER A 278 18.12 1.25 -12.48
CA SER A 278 17.21 0.17 -12.09
C SER A 278 16.05 0.67 -11.22
N VAL A 279 14.97 -0.10 -11.26
CA VAL A 279 13.85 -0.07 -10.34
C VAL A 279 13.77 -1.42 -9.65
N ILE A 280 13.69 -1.42 -8.32
CA ILE A 280 13.31 -2.60 -7.53
C ILE A 280 11.83 -2.49 -7.24
N ALA A 281 11.03 -3.46 -7.67
CA ALA A 281 9.62 -3.57 -7.32
C ALA A 281 9.43 -4.63 -6.24
N LEU A 282 9.30 -4.21 -4.99
CA LEU A 282 8.92 -5.09 -3.88
C LEU A 282 7.40 -5.21 -3.87
N ILE A 283 6.87 -6.35 -4.31
CA ILE A 283 5.44 -6.59 -4.44
C ILE A 283 5.03 -7.65 -3.44
N ASN A 284 4.18 -7.29 -2.48
CA ASN A 284 3.82 -8.17 -1.36
C ASN A 284 2.32 -8.46 -1.33
N GLY A 285 1.93 -9.53 -0.64
CA GLY A 285 0.54 -9.78 -0.26
C GLY A 285 0.00 -8.73 0.72
N ALA A 286 -1.32 -8.66 0.85
CA ALA A 286 -2.02 -7.84 1.83
C ALA A 286 -1.92 -8.46 3.22
N GLY A 287 -1.97 -7.61 4.25
CA GLY A 287 -2.05 -8.05 5.65
C GLY A 287 -3.47 -8.29 6.17
N ALA A 288 -4.49 -7.99 5.37
CA ALA A 288 -5.90 -8.22 5.69
C ALA A 288 -6.74 -8.29 4.41
N SER A 289 -7.85 -9.03 4.46
CA SER A 289 -8.87 -9.16 3.39
C SER A 289 -9.71 -7.90 3.16
N PHE A 290 -9.45 -6.83 3.91
CA PHE A 290 -10.11 -5.53 3.74
C PHE A 290 -9.08 -4.41 3.74
N PRO A 291 -9.36 -3.28 3.09
CA PRO A 291 -8.51 -2.09 3.17
C PRO A 291 -8.31 -1.66 4.62
N GLY A 292 -7.08 -1.29 4.97
CA GLY A 292 -6.77 -0.88 6.34
C GLY A 292 -5.28 -0.74 6.59
N LYS A 293 -4.95 -0.47 7.85
CA LYS A 293 -3.59 -0.62 8.36
C LYS A 293 -3.35 -2.08 8.73
N CYS A 294 -2.18 -2.57 8.36
CA CYS A 294 -1.63 -3.79 8.91
C CYS A 294 -0.17 -3.55 9.29
N SER A 295 0.27 -4.19 10.36
CA SER A 295 1.67 -4.18 10.79
C SER A 295 2.49 -5.30 10.13
N GLN A 296 1.82 -6.27 9.53
CA GLN A 296 2.41 -7.42 8.84
C GLN A 296 1.92 -7.41 7.39
N PHE A 297 2.80 -7.81 6.46
CA PHE A 297 2.52 -7.75 5.02
C PHE A 297 2.20 -6.34 4.49
N GLY A 298 1.80 -6.20 3.23
CA GLY A 298 1.67 -4.92 2.53
C GLY A 298 3.02 -4.29 2.23
N PHE A 299 3.08 -2.96 2.25
CA PHE A 299 4.29 -2.17 1.95
C PHE A 299 4.89 -2.45 0.57
N SER A 300 4.03 -2.78 -0.40
CA SER A 300 4.43 -2.86 -1.80
C SER A 300 5.04 -1.51 -2.22
N SER A 301 6.18 -1.54 -2.91
CA SER A 301 6.95 -0.32 -3.17
C SER A 301 7.85 -0.44 -4.41
N LEU A 302 8.17 0.74 -4.95
CA LEU A 302 9.15 0.91 -6.01
C LEU A 302 10.33 1.70 -5.45
N ILE A 303 11.51 1.08 -5.43
CA ILE A 303 12.74 1.67 -4.90
C ILE A 303 13.68 1.96 -6.07
N PHE A 304 14.28 3.14 -6.02
CA PHE A 304 15.11 3.68 -7.08
C PHE A 304 16.49 4.09 -6.54
N SER A 305 17.47 4.09 -7.43
CA SER A 305 18.80 4.64 -7.17
C SER A 305 18.73 6.06 -6.58
N PRO A 306 19.64 6.43 -5.67
CA PRO A 306 19.79 7.82 -5.20
C PRO A 306 19.95 8.84 -6.34
N HIS A 307 20.50 8.39 -7.47
CA HIS A 307 20.77 9.24 -8.65
C HIS A 307 19.58 9.36 -9.61
N SER A 308 18.48 8.66 -9.37
CA SER A 308 17.30 8.74 -10.25
C SER A 308 16.76 10.17 -10.33
N PRO A 309 16.36 10.67 -11.52
CA PRO A 309 16.04 12.09 -11.74
C PRO A 309 14.63 12.49 -11.24
N TYR A 310 14.14 11.88 -10.16
CA TYR A 310 12.81 12.15 -9.64
C TYR A 310 12.74 13.36 -8.70
N VAL A 311 11.64 14.10 -8.77
CA VAL A 311 11.25 15.06 -7.72
C VAL A 311 10.49 14.35 -6.61
N THR A 312 10.73 14.76 -5.38
CA THR A 312 9.94 14.33 -4.22
C THR A 312 8.75 15.28 -4.09
N GLU A 313 7.56 14.82 -4.46
CA GLU A 313 6.32 15.54 -4.16
C GLU A 313 5.92 15.30 -2.70
N ILE A 314 5.29 16.29 -2.09
CA ILE A 314 4.71 16.17 -0.75
C ILE A 314 3.38 15.39 -0.86
N SER A 315 3.35 14.18 -0.27
CA SER A 315 2.16 13.33 -0.16
C SER A 315 1.34 13.15 -1.46
N PRO A 316 1.92 12.58 -2.53
CA PRO A 316 1.16 12.20 -3.71
C PRO A 316 -0.01 11.26 -3.36
N PRO A 317 -1.12 11.23 -4.11
CA PRO A 317 -2.18 10.24 -3.91
C PRO A 317 -1.67 8.80 -4.06
N SER A 318 -2.21 7.88 -3.25
CA SER A 318 -2.00 6.43 -3.24
C SER A 318 -0.59 5.94 -2.87
N TYR A 319 0.46 6.76 -2.96
CA TYR A 319 1.81 6.39 -2.52
C TYR A 319 2.52 7.49 -1.73
N ALA A 320 3.43 7.10 -0.86
CA ALA A 320 4.29 7.98 -0.09
C ALA A 320 5.70 8.06 -0.69
N THR A 321 6.32 9.23 -0.57
CA THR A 321 7.70 9.51 -0.97
C THR A 321 8.60 9.80 0.23
N ASP A 322 8.02 10.29 1.34
CA ASP A 322 8.63 10.31 2.67
C ASP A 322 8.15 9.09 3.44
N THR A 323 8.95 8.03 3.40
CA THR A 323 8.53 6.70 3.86
C THR A 323 9.06 6.35 5.24
N ALA A 324 9.88 7.22 5.85
CA ALA A 324 10.57 6.91 7.10
C ALA A 324 9.61 6.63 8.26
N ASN A 325 8.51 7.37 8.35
CA ASN A 325 7.49 7.17 9.38
C ASN A 325 6.68 5.90 9.12
N LEU A 326 6.30 5.65 7.86
CA LEU A 326 5.54 4.45 7.48
C LEU A 326 6.36 3.17 7.69
N ARG A 327 7.64 3.19 7.31
CA ARG A 327 8.58 2.07 7.50
C ARG A 327 9.13 1.97 8.94
N GLN A 328 8.97 3.02 9.75
CA GLN A 328 9.54 3.17 11.08
C GLN A 328 11.08 3.03 11.12
N ASN A 329 11.76 3.34 10.01
CA ASN A 329 13.21 3.31 9.89
C ASN A 329 13.68 4.18 8.72
N LYS A 330 14.99 4.42 8.62
CA LYS A 330 15.62 5.23 7.55
C LYS A 330 16.68 4.44 6.75
N ILE A 331 16.51 3.12 6.65
CA ILE A 331 17.53 2.21 6.12
C ILE A 331 17.84 2.48 4.64
N LEU A 332 16.83 2.87 3.86
CA LEU A 332 17.01 3.21 2.45
C LEU A 332 17.85 4.48 2.22
N GLN A 333 18.10 5.28 3.27
CA GLN A 333 18.92 6.49 3.25
C GLN A 333 18.54 7.43 2.10
N THR A 334 19.40 7.54 1.08
CA THR A 334 19.26 8.43 -0.07
C THR A 334 18.56 7.79 -1.26
N CYS A 335 18.25 6.49 -1.21
CA CYS A 335 17.44 5.85 -2.24
C CYS A 335 16.06 6.53 -2.29
N LYS A 336 15.52 6.68 -3.49
CA LYS A 336 14.18 7.25 -3.68
C LYS A 336 13.17 6.12 -3.65
N GLU A 337 11.96 6.42 -3.21
CA GLU A 337 10.93 5.41 -3.04
C GLU A 337 9.55 5.96 -3.39
N ALA A 338 8.73 5.09 -3.99
CA ALA A 338 7.27 5.23 -4.01
C ALA A 338 6.68 4.02 -3.27
N LEU A 339 6.25 4.23 -2.03
CA LEU A 339 5.65 3.22 -1.17
C LEU A 339 4.12 3.32 -1.24
N PHE A 340 3.43 2.30 -1.74
CA PHE A 340 1.97 2.29 -1.75
C PHE A 340 1.42 2.31 -0.31
N ARG A 341 0.38 3.11 -0.04
CA ARG A 341 -0.15 3.29 1.33
C ARG A 341 -1.09 2.17 1.75
N GLU A 342 -1.63 1.45 0.79
CA GLU A 342 -2.55 0.36 1.00
C GLU A 342 -1.79 -0.86 1.50
N ASN A 343 -2.22 -1.40 2.65
CA ASN A 343 -1.68 -2.64 3.21
C ASN A 343 -2.73 -3.76 3.24
N GLY A 344 -3.99 -3.44 2.89
CA GLY A 344 -5.06 -4.41 2.71
C GLY A 344 -5.20 -4.83 1.25
N GLU A 345 -6.21 -5.66 0.97
CA GLU A 345 -6.50 -6.13 -0.38
C GLU A 345 -6.81 -5.02 -1.38
N CYS A 346 -6.07 -4.99 -2.48
CA CYS A 346 -6.31 -4.06 -3.58
C CYS A 346 -5.56 -4.44 -4.87
N VAL A 347 -5.84 -3.71 -5.93
CA VAL A 347 -5.06 -3.68 -7.18
C VAL A 347 -4.54 -2.27 -7.40
N HIS A 348 -3.23 -2.13 -7.61
CA HIS A 348 -2.64 -0.86 -8.03
C HIS A 348 -2.50 -0.83 -9.55
N SER A 349 -2.95 0.24 -10.19
CA SER A 349 -2.79 0.52 -11.62
C SER A 349 -2.10 1.86 -11.78
N PHE A 350 -0.90 1.89 -12.39
CA PHE A 350 -0.09 3.10 -12.46
C PHE A 350 0.85 3.11 -13.67
N ARG A 351 1.28 4.32 -14.06
CA ARG A 351 2.33 4.52 -15.07
C ARG A 351 3.64 4.81 -14.37
N LEU A 352 4.61 3.92 -14.58
CA LEU A 352 5.98 4.05 -14.13
C LEU A 352 6.80 4.86 -15.14
N PHE A 353 7.30 6.00 -14.71
CA PHE A 353 8.25 6.81 -15.46
C PHE A 353 9.68 6.31 -15.25
N HIS A 354 10.02 5.17 -15.84
CA HIS A 354 11.29 4.47 -15.62
C HIS A 354 12.53 5.41 -15.75
N PRO A 355 13.59 5.25 -14.92
CA PRO A 355 14.76 6.13 -14.96
C PRO A 355 15.52 6.14 -16.29
N LEU A 356 15.44 5.03 -17.04
CA LEU A 356 15.98 4.92 -18.41
C LEU A 356 15.49 6.04 -19.33
N PHE A 357 14.19 6.36 -19.26
CA PHE A 357 13.53 7.32 -20.15
C PHE A 357 13.55 8.75 -19.62
N ALA A 358 14.07 8.96 -18.41
CA ALA A 358 14.03 10.26 -17.76
C ALA A 358 15.28 11.06 -18.11
N ALA A 359 15.07 12.22 -18.77
CA ALA A 359 16.16 13.13 -19.05
C ALA A 359 16.77 13.67 -17.73
N ARG A 360 18.11 13.68 -17.65
CA ARG A 360 18.86 14.05 -16.43
C ARG A 360 18.94 15.56 -16.18
N THR A 361 18.34 16.40 -17.02
CA THR A 361 18.38 17.86 -16.87
C THR A 361 17.46 18.30 -15.71
N PRO A 362 17.82 19.36 -14.96
CA PRO A 362 16.99 19.89 -13.88
C PRO A 362 15.56 20.26 -14.31
N SER A 363 15.41 20.75 -15.55
CA SER A 363 14.11 21.10 -16.15
C SER A 363 13.22 19.89 -16.46
N ASN A 364 13.77 18.67 -16.52
CA ASN A 364 13.05 17.45 -16.87
C ASN A 364 12.87 16.49 -15.70
N ARG A 365 13.13 16.93 -14.46
CA ARG A 365 12.81 16.11 -13.29
C ARG A 365 11.31 15.91 -13.21
N ARG A 366 10.88 14.65 -13.04
CA ARG A 366 9.47 14.24 -13.02
C ARG A 366 9.16 13.38 -11.80
N LYS A 367 7.89 13.10 -11.54
CA LYS A 367 7.49 12.12 -10.53
C LYS A 367 7.86 10.72 -11.03
N SER A 368 8.12 9.79 -10.11
CA SER A 368 8.39 8.39 -10.46
C SER A 368 7.15 7.71 -11.04
N LEU A 369 5.97 8.08 -10.54
CA LEU A 369 4.68 7.54 -10.96
C LEU A 369 3.74 8.67 -11.41
N SER A 370 2.90 8.37 -12.40
CA SER A 370 1.69 9.15 -12.67
C SER A 370 0.63 8.90 -11.57
N PRO A 371 -0.55 9.54 -11.63
CA PRO A 371 -1.73 9.10 -10.87
C PRO A 371 -1.88 7.57 -10.74
N THR A 372 -1.70 7.05 -9.52
CA THR A 372 -1.91 5.64 -9.19
C THR A 372 -3.36 5.41 -8.80
N PHE A 373 -4.03 4.54 -9.54
CA PHE A 373 -5.39 4.06 -9.27
C PHE A 373 -5.35 2.87 -8.31
N VAL A 374 -6.29 2.84 -7.37
CA VAL A 374 -6.44 1.75 -6.41
C VAL A 374 -7.83 1.13 -6.61
N GLY A 375 -7.83 -0.09 -7.14
CA GLY A 375 -9.03 -0.86 -7.40
C GLY A 375 -9.31 -1.94 -6.36
N ALA A 376 -10.57 -2.34 -6.26
CA ALA A 376 -11.01 -3.44 -5.43
C ALA A 376 -10.76 -4.80 -6.12
N LEU A 377 -10.36 -5.81 -5.33
CA LEU A 377 -10.33 -7.21 -5.80
C LEU A 377 -11.72 -7.83 -5.84
N ASP A 378 -12.57 -7.46 -4.87
CA ASP A 378 -13.98 -7.79 -4.83
C ASP A 378 -14.82 -6.54 -5.13
N SER A 379 -15.55 -6.59 -6.25
CA SER A 379 -16.42 -5.50 -6.69
C SER A 379 -17.58 -5.16 -5.74
N HIS A 380 -17.89 -6.05 -4.79
CA HIS A 380 -18.91 -5.81 -3.78
C HIS A 380 -18.42 -4.95 -2.61
N ILE A 381 -17.10 -4.91 -2.37
CA ILE A 381 -16.55 -4.10 -1.29
C ILE A 381 -16.60 -2.62 -1.67
N ARG A 382 -17.26 -1.82 -0.83
CA ARG A 382 -17.32 -0.37 -0.96
C ARG A 382 -16.56 0.28 0.18
N ASP A 383 -15.36 0.78 -0.13
CA ASP A 383 -14.52 1.48 0.83
C ASP A 383 -13.80 2.66 0.12
N PRO A 384 -13.73 3.86 0.73
CA PRO A 384 -13.10 5.03 0.14
C PRO A 384 -11.58 4.87 -0.10
N ARG A 385 -10.97 3.79 0.42
CA ARG A 385 -9.55 3.46 0.21
C ARG A 385 -9.29 2.56 -1.00
N ILE A 386 -10.34 2.02 -1.64
CA ILE A 386 -10.24 1.24 -2.89
C ILE A 386 -11.34 1.65 -3.90
N PRO A 387 -11.44 2.94 -4.24
CA PRO A 387 -12.58 3.49 -4.98
C PRO A 387 -12.56 3.19 -6.49
N ASN A 388 -11.55 2.47 -7.01
CA ASN A 388 -11.21 2.38 -8.44
C ASN A 388 -10.76 3.72 -9.06
N GLU A 389 -10.20 4.59 -8.23
CA GLU A 389 -9.60 5.89 -8.59
C GLU A 389 -8.36 6.14 -7.73
N GLN A 390 -7.81 7.35 -7.80
CA GLN A 390 -6.72 7.74 -6.90
C GLN A 390 -7.23 7.87 -5.46
N VAL A 391 -6.40 7.49 -4.49
CA VAL A 391 -6.75 7.59 -3.07
C VAL A 391 -5.90 8.69 -2.44
N PRO A 392 -6.47 9.85 -2.10
CA PRO A 392 -5.70 10.90 -1.47
C PRO A 392 -5.13 10.48 -0.11
N ALA A 393 -3.95 11.00 0.24
CA ALA A 393 -3.24 10.60 1.45
C ALA A 393 -4.08 10.80 2.73
N ALA A 394 -4.82 11.92 2.83
CA ALA A 394 -5.68 12.19 3.99
C ALA A 394 -6.91 11.28 4.04
N VAL A 395 -7.46 10.88 2.88
CA VAL A 395 -8.56 9.89 2.83
C VAL A 395 -8.07 8.57 3.40
N LYS A 396 -6.90 8.09 2.96
CA LYS A 396 -6.31 6.85 3.50
C LYS A 396 -6.05 6.96 4.99
N TRP A 397 -5.31 7.99 5.41
CA TRP A 397 -4.89 8.15 6.80
C TRP A 397 -6.08 8.26 7.76
N VAL A 398 -7.07 9.10 7.46
CA VAL A 398 -8.24 9.27 8.35
C VAL A 398 -9.04 7.97 8.46
N ASN A 399 -9.33 7.31 7.33
CA ASN A 399 -10.10 6.08 7.35
C ASN A 399 -9.39 4.97 8.15
N ASP A 400 -8.07 4.87 8.02
CA ASP A 400 -7.28 3.93 8.82
C ASP A 400 -7.32 4.26 10.32
N GLU A 401 -7.18 5.54 10.70
CA GLU A 401 -7.27 5.91 12.12
C GLU A 401 -8.67 5.70 12.69
N LEU A 402 -9.73 5.92 11.90
CA LEU A 402 -11.11 5.64 12.32
C LEU A 402 -11.35 4.17 12.64
N ASP A 403 -10.67 3.23 11.96
CA ASP A 403 -10.71 1.80 12.27
C ASP A 403 -10.10 1.48 13.64
N HIS A 404 -9.09 2.26 14.06
CA HIS A 404 -8.37 2.07 15.32
C HIS A 404 -8.90 2.89 16.51
N ILE A 405 -9.84 3.81 16.29
CA ILE A 405 -10.49 4.53 17.39
C ILE A 405 -11.53 3.60 18.03
N HIS A 406 -11.29 3.24 19.29
CA HIS A 406 -12.18 2.40 20.08
C HIS A 406 -13.58 3.02 20.27
N TYR A 407 -14.54 2.18 20.61
CA TYR A 407 -15.88 2.65 20.99
C TYR A 407 -15.83 3.51 22.25
N PHE A 408 -16.71 4.49 22.29
CA PHE A 408 -16.78 5.46 23.36
C PHE A 408 -17.51 4.88 24.57
N GLY A 409 -16.83 4.84 25.72
CA GLY A 409 -17.38 4.28 26.97
C GLY A 409 -17.11 2.79 27.17
N SER A 410 -17.52 2.28 28.33
CA SER A 410 -17.46 0.87 28.71
C SER A 410 -18.74 0.14 28.30
N LYS A 411 -18.65 -1.17 28.01
CA LYS A 411 -19.82 -2.03 27.77
C LYS A 411 -20.81 -2.06 28.95
N SER A 412 -20.35 -1.69 30.14
CA SER A 412 -21.18 -1.59 31.35
C SER A 412 -21.99 -0.29 31.41
N ASP A 413 -21.70 0.70 30.56
CA ASP A 413 -22.36 2.00 30.63
C ASP A 413 -23.80 1.91 30.11
N PRO A 414 -24.81 2.48 30.83
CA PRO A 414 -26.22 2.39 30.43
C PRO A 414 -26.50 2.93 29.01
N LEU A 415 -25.65 3.85 28.53
CA LEU A 415 -25.79 4.51 27.23
C LEU A 415 -24.90 3.90 26.14
N TYR A 416 -24.12 2.85 26.43
CA TYR A 416 -23.13 2.27 25.51
C TYR A 416 -23.70 1.98 24.11
N ASN A 417 -24.85 1.30 24.03
CA ASN A 417 -25.47 0.94 22.75
C ASN A 417 -25.91 2.18 21.95
N ILE A 418 -26.42 3.21 22.62
CA ILE A 418 -26.87 4.46 21.99
C ILE A 418 -25.65 5.22 21.45
N LEU A 419 -24.60 5.38 22.26
CA LEU A 419 -23.37 6.07 21.88
C LEU A 419 -22.66 5.38 20.72
N ASN A 420 -22.62 4.04 20.71
CA ASN A 420 -22.03 3.29 19.61
C ASN A 420 -22.79 3.45 18.30
N SER A 421 -24.13 3.46 18.35
CA SER A 421 -24.95 3.73 17.16
C SER A 421 -24.64 5.11 16.57
N TYR A 422 -24.51 6.15 17.42
CA TYR A 422 -24.08 7.47 16.96
C TYR A 422 -22.64 7.48 16.45
N GLN A 423 -21.72 6.78 17.10
CA GLN A 423 -20.34 6.66 16.67
C GLN A 423 -20.22 6.00 15.29
N ASP A 424 -20.96 4.92 15.04
CA ASP A 424 -20.97 4.24 13.74
C ASP A 424 -21.52 5.15 12.64
N ARG A 425 -22.59 5.90 12.93
CA ARG A 425 -23.15 6.91 12.00
C ARG A 425 -22.14 8.00 11.67
N ILE A 426 -21.51 8.60 12.68
CA ILE A 426 -20.51 9.66 12.50
C ILE A 426 -19.29 9.14 11.76
N LYS A 427 -18.75 7.96 12.15
CA LYS A 427 -17.65 7.31 11.42
C LYS A 427 -18.03 7.18 9.95
N LYS A 428 -19.20 6.64 9.64
CA LYS A 428 -19.69 6.51 8.25
C LYS A 428 -19.71 7.85 7.52
N GLU A 429 -20.18 8.93 8.14
CA GLU A 429 -20.14 10.25 7.50
C GLU A 429 -18.73 10.78 7.24
N ILE A 430 -17.81 10.66 8.21
CA ILE A 430 -16.42 11.09 8.06
C ILE A 430 -15.72 10.28 6.98
N ARG A 431 -15.91 8.95 6.93
CA ARG A 431 -15.26 8.06 5.95
C ARG A 431 -15.44 8.53 4.50
N TRP A 432 -16.64 9.04 4.19
CA TRP A 432 -17.03 9.47 2.85
C TRP A 432 -16.85 10.98 2.60
N CYS A 433 -16.08 11.68 3.44
CA CYS A 433 -15.71 13.07 3.19
C CYS A 433 -14.58 13.17 2.15
N LYS A 434 -14.60 14.25 1.36
CA LYS A 434 -13.52 14.56 0.41
C LYS A 434 -12.21 14.91 1.13
N GLU A 435 -11.09 14.83 0.41
CA GLU A 435 -9.76 15.10 0.97
C GLU A 435 -9.67 16.47 1.65
N GLU A 436 -10.14 17.53 1.01
CA GLU A 436 -10.04 18.90 1.53
C GLU A 436 -10.79 19.03 2.86
N ARG A 437 -11.94 18.35 2.97
CA ARG A 437 -12.76 18.30 4.19
C ARG A 437 -12.03 17.59 5.32
N LEU A 438 -11.43 16.44 5.03
CA LEU A 438 -10.68 15.64 6.01
C LEU A 438 -9.43 16.38 6.50
N ARG A 439 -8.66 16.98 5.58
CA ARG A 439 -7.51 17.84 5.92
C ARG A 439 -7.93 19.03 6.77
N LYS A 440 -9.01 19.70 6.40
CA LYS A 440 -9.54 20.83 7.20
C LYS A 440 -9.95 20.37 8.59
N MET A 441 -10.63 19.24 8.72
CA MET A 441 -11.05 18.69 10.01
C MET A 441 -9.87 18.44 10.95
N VAL A 442 -8.85 17.72 10.47
CA VAL A 442 -7.64 17.40 11.25
C VAL A 442 -6.82 18.66 11.56
N SER A 443 -6.65 19.54 10.57
CA SER A 443 -5.84 20.75 10.74
C SER A 443 -6.45 21.78 11.69
N ILE A 444 -7.78 21.94 11.68
CA ILE A 444 -8.49 22.77 12.68
C ILE A 444 -8.36 22.17 14.08
N GLY A 445 -8.38 20.84 14.17
CA GLY A 445 -8.38 20.18 15.47
C GLY A 445 -7.01 19.99 16.11
N THR A 446 -5.93 20.31 15.40
CA THR A 446 -4.56 20.07 15.85
C THR A 446 -3.82 21.40 16.04
N GLN A 447 -3.72 21.87 17.29
CA GLN A 447 -2.99 23.09 17.63
C GLN A 447 -1.50 22.96 17.25
N GLY A 448 -0.95 23.99 16.60
CA GLY A 448 0.48 24.03 16.25
C GLY A 448 0.86 23.33 14.95
N ILE A 449 -0.11 22.83 14.18
CA ILE A 449 0.15 22.28 12.84
C ILE A 449 0.59 23.40 11.88
N SER A 450 1.85 23.37 11.43
CA SER A 450 2.35 24.32 10.43
C SER A 450 1.71 24.08 9.07
N GLU A 451 1.66 25.08 8.17
CA GLU A 451 1.12 24.88 6.81
C GLU A 451 1.79 23.74 6.05
N LYS A 452 3.11 23.60 6.22
CA LYS A 452 3.85 22.47 5.65
C LYS A 452 3.30 21.12 6.14
N LEU A 453 3.03 20.99 7.44
CA LEU A 453 2.45 19.77 8.03
C LEU A 453 1.00 19.53 7.58
N LYS A 454 0.21 20.59 7.34
CA LYS A 454 -1.18 20.43 6.83
C LYS A 454 -1.21 19.77 5.45
N SER A 455 -0.23 20.10 4.61
CA SER A 455 -0.09 19.53 3.26
C SER A 455 0.57 18.13 3.25
N HIS A 456 1.39 17.80 4.24
CA HIS A 456 2.17 16.56 4.31
C HIS A 456 1.51 15.54 5.26
N VAL A 457 0.65 14.67 4.74
CA VAL A 457 -0.10 13.69 5.54
C VAL A 457 0.77 12.54 6.05
N ASP A 458 1.81 12.18 5.31
CA ASP A 458 2.70 11.05 5.66
C ASP A 458 3.51 11.28 6.96
N ILE A 459 3.49 12.51 7.46
CA ILE A 459 4.09 12.89 8.73
C ILE A 459 3.08 13.18 9.83
N TRP A 460 1.78 12.97 9.59
CA TRP A 460 0.76 12.99 10.64
C TRP A 460 0.94 11.78 11.57
N HIS A 461 0.79 12.02 12.87
CA HIS A 461 1.16 11.07 13.91
C HIS A 461 0.22 11.23 15.12
N LYS A 462 0.80 11.23 16.34
CA LYS A 462 0.07 11.15 17.59
C LYS A 462 -0.90 12.31 17.82
N ASN A 463 -0.51 13.54 17.44
CA ASN A 463 -1.32 14.73 17.69
C ASN A 463 -2.55 14.77 16.79
N GLU A 464 -2.36 14.51 15.50
CA GLU A 464 -3.46 14.46 14.53
C GLU A 464 -4.43 13.31 14.87
N ARG A 465 -3.91 12.16 15.32
CA ARG A 465 -4.75 11.04 15.76
C ARG A 465 -5.58 11.42 16.99
N LYS A 466 -4.95 12.02 18.01
CA LYS A 466 -5.64 12.51 19.22
C LYS A 466 -6.69 13.55 18.86
N SER A 467 -6.41 14.43 17.89
CA SER A 467 -7.38 15.38 17.37
C SER A 467 -8.59 14.68 16.75
N LEU A 468 -8.39 13.76 15.82
CA LEU A 468 -9.48 13.05 15.14
C LEU A 468 -10.36 12.28 16.13
N GLU A 469 -9.73 11.58 17.08
CA GLU A 469 -10.44 10.87 18.16
C GLU A 469 -11.29 11.82 19.01
N THR A 470 -10.71 12.94 19.45
CA THR A 470 -11.41 13.91 20.29
C THR A 470 -12.57 14.57 19.54
N THR A 471 -12.38 14.88 18.25
CA THR A 471 -13.44 15.36 17.37
C THR A 471 -14.56 14.33 17.29
N LEU A 472 -14.26 13.07 16.96
CA LEU A 472 -15.26 11.99 16.86
C LEU A 472 -16.09 11.87 18.14
N PHE A 473 -15.42 11.75 19.30
CA PHE A 473 -16.11 11.59 20.58
C PHE A 473 -16.96 12.81 20.95
N SER A 474 -16.49 14.01 20.67
CA SER A 474 -17.27 15.23 20.88
C SER A 474 -18.56 15.22 20.04
N LEU A 475 -18.47 14.83 18.77
CA LEU A 475 -19.64 14.74 17.88
C LEU A 475 -20.62 13.64 18.31
N VAL A 476 -20.12 12.53 18.88
CA VAL A 476 -20.96 11.45 19.43
C VAL A 476 -21.80 11.96 20.60
N ILE A 477 -21.19 12.68 21.54
CA ILE A 477 -21.90 13.26 22.68
C ILE A 477 -22.94 14.27 22.20
N LEU A 478 -22.57 15.15 21.27
CA LEU A 478 -23.50 16.15 20.72
C LEU A 478 -24.64 15.53 19.92
N SER A 479 -24.43 14.36 19.29
CA SER A 479 -25.49 13.63 18.59
C SER A 479 -26.60 13.14 19.52
N CYS A 480 -26.36 13.09 20.84
CA CYS A 480 -27.42 12.82 21.80
C CYS A 480 -28.41 13.99 21.91
N LEU A 481 -28.05 15.22 21.52
CA LEU A 481 -28.96 16.36 21.53
C LEU A 481 -29.73 16.53 20.23
N SER A 482 -29.02 16.46 19.11
CA SER A 482 -29.54 16.76 17.77
C SER A 482 -28.68 16.08 16.72
N ASP A 483 -29.20 15.97 15.49
CA ASP A 483 -28.42 15.42 14.39
C ASP A 483 -27.28 16.37 13.99
N VAL A 484 -26.10 15.78 13.82
CA VAL A 484 -24.86 16.49 13.48
C VAL A 484 -24.61 16.36 11.99
N THR A 485 -24.38 17.48 11.31
CA THR A 485 -24.00 17.55 9.89
C THR A 485 -22.49 17.72 9.76
N ILE A 486 -21.81 16.82 9.05
CA ILE A 486 -20.35 16.88 8.88
C ILE A 486 -19.92 17.34 7.50
N LYS A 487 -20.53 16.78 6.44
CA LYS A 487 -20.08 16.96 5.05
C LYS A 487 -20.15 18.41 4.57
N GLU A 488 -21.21 19.11 4.94
CA GLU A 488 -21.52 20.47 4.47
C GLU A 488 -21.16 21.56 5.50
N ALA A 489 -20.66 21.16 6.67
CA ALA A 489 -20.36 22.10 7.74
C ALA A 489 -19.16 22.99 7.40
N LEU A 490 -19.24 24.26 7.82
CA LEU A 490 -18.19 25.26 7.61
C LEU A 490 -16.93 24.95 8.44
N THR A 491 -17.12 24.41 9.65
CA THR A 491 -16.08 24.05 10.63
C THR A 491 -15.83 22.54 10.62
N GLN A 492 -15.82 21.81 11.74
CA GLN A 492 -15.72 20.34 11.75
C GLN A 492 -17.07 19.65 11.69
N ALA A 493 -18.12 20.29 12.22
CA ALA A 493 -19.50 19.85 12.09
C ALA A 493 -20.45 21.02 12.41
N SER A 494 -21.75 20.84 12.19
CA SER A 494 -22.78 21.77 12.68
C SER A 494 -24.02 21.01 13.13
N PHE A 495 -24.79 21.56 14.05
CA PHE A 495 -26.09 21.01 14.43
C PHE A 495 -27.08 22.14 14.77
N VAL A 496 -28.37 21.82 14.74
CA VAL A 496 -29.43 22.78 15.10
C VAL A 496 -29.85 22.55 16.55
N TYR A 497 -29.81 23.62 17.35
CA TYR A 497 -30.25 23.63 18.75
C TYR A 497 -31.08 24.90 19.02
N ASN A 498 -32.30 24.75 19.52
CA ASN A 498 -33.23 25.85 19.78
C ASN A 498 -33.36 26.83 18.59
N ASN A 499 -33.58 26.30 17.38
CA ASN A 499 -33.65 27.05 16.12
C ASN A 499 -32.38 27.85 15.75
N THR A 500 -31.27 27.60 16.43
CA THR A 500 -29.96 28.21 16.15
C THR A 500 -29.03 27.16 15.55
N VAL A 501 -28.31 27.52 14.49
CA VAL A 501 -27.27 26.66 13.91
C VAL A 501 -25.98 26.90 14.69
N LEU A 502 -25.45 25.84 15.31
CA LEU A 502 -24.19 25.86 16.03
C LEU A 502 -23.09 25.24 15.17
N ASP A 503 -22.01 25.97 14.93
CA ASP A 503 -20.79 25.46 14.28
C ASP A 503 -19.84 24.87 15.31
N VAL A 504 -19.44 23.61 15.15
CA VAL A 504 -18.61 22.89 16.13
C VAL A 504 -17.14 22.94 15.72
N ILE A 505 -16.30 23.40 16.64
CA ILE A 505 -14.83 23.37 16.53
C ILE A 505 -14.27 22.62 17.74
N VAL A 506 -13.56 21.54 17.50
CA VAL A 506 -12.88 20.73 18.51
C VAL A 506 -11.38 20.85 18.29
N VAL A 507 -10.66 21.39 19.27
CA VAL A 507 -9.21 21.61 19.21
C VAL A 507 -8.48 20.88 20.32
N THR A 508 -7.41 20.19 19.94
CA THR A 508 -6.47 19.51 20.83
C THR A 508 -5.11 20.19 20.78
N GLY A 509 -4.43 20.32 21.93
CA GLY A 509 -3.16 21.03 22.00
C GLY A 509 -2.58 21.14 23.41
N ASP A 510 -1.70 22.13 23.61
CA ASP A 510 -0.93 22.24 24.85
C ASP A 510 -1.79 22.70 26.04
N THR A 511 -2.64 23.71 25.79
CA THR A 511 -3.42 24.41 26.83
C THR A 511 -4.74 24.88 26.24
N HIS A 512 -5.80 24.94 27.05
CA HIS A 512 -7.12 25.45 26.63
C HIS A 512 -7.05 26.85 26.01
N LEU A 513 -6.30 27.78 26.60
CA LEU A 513 -6.16 29.15 26.06
C LEU A 513 -5.55 29.18 24.65
N LYS A 514 -4.49 28.41 24.41
CA LYS A 514 -3.87 28.30 23.07
C LYS A 514 -4.82 27.64 22.07
N ASN A 515 -5.60 26.65 22.51
CA ASN A 515 -6.59 25.97 21.68
C ASN A 515 -7.71 26.93 21.25
N ILE A 516 -8.23 27.75 22.16
CA ILE A 516 -9.24 28.77 21.84
C ILE A 516 -8.69 29.77 20.82
N ARG A 517 -7.48 30.30 21.06
CA ARG A 517 -6.83 31.21 20.10
C ARG A 517 -6.63 30.56 18.72
N HIS A 518 -6.26 29.28 18.69
CA HIS A 518 -6.14 28.53 17.45
C HIS A 518 -7.49 28.42 16.72
N ALA A 519 -8.56 28.06 17.44
CA ALA A 519 -9.91 27.99 16.90
C ALA A 519 -10.35 29.34 16.29
N SER A 520 -10.20 30.44 17.03
CA SER A 520 -10.56 31.78 16.56
C SER A 520 -9.74 32.22 15.34
N ASN A 521 -8.47 31.81 15.24
CA ASN A 521 -7.64 32.10 14.07
C ASN A 521 -8.04 31.27 12.84
N CYS A 522 -8.44 30.01 13.05
CA CYS A 522 -8.91 29.12 11.98
C CYS A 522 -10.30 29.50 11.48
N PHE A 523 -11.11 30.11 12.32
CA PHE A 523 -12.47 30.52 12.01
C PHE A 523 -12.79 31.86 12.71
N PRO A 524 -12.40 33.00 12.10
CA PRO A 524 -12.75 34.30 12.64
C PRO A 524 -14.28 34.42 12.64
N GLY A 525 -14.85 34.70 13.81
CA GLY A 525 -16.28 34.63 14.11
C GLY A 525 -17.17 35.25 13.03
N ARG A 526 -18.31 34.61 12.75
CA ARG A 526 -19.33 35.11 11.83
C ARG A 526 -20.51 35.58 12.66
N LYS A 527 -20.92 36.85 12.47
CA LYS A 527 -22.02 37.49 13.21
C LYS A 527 -23.37 36.74 13.16
N GLU A 528 -23.55 35.84 12.19
CA GLU A 528 -24.82 35.15 11.92
C GLU A 528 -24.87 33.70 12.46
N ARG A 529 -23.75 33.13 12.92
CA ARG A 529 -23.69 31.74 13.40
C ARG A 529 -22.88 31.66 14.68
N VAL A 530 -23.43 30.96 15.67
CA VAL A 530 -22.77 30.77 16.96
C VAL A 530 -21.79 29.61 16.86
N THR A 531 -20.55 29.82 17.28
CA THR A 531 -19.54 28.75 17.34
C THR A 531 -19.59 28.06 18.70
N PHE A 532 -19.52 26.73 18.71
CA PHE A 532 -19.28 25.93 19.90
C PHE A 532 -17.86 25.35 19.86
N ILE A 533 -16.97 25.87 20.69
CA ILE A 533 -15.56 25.50 20.74
C ILE A 533 -15.31 24.56 21.92
N ILE A 534 -14.88 23.34 21.60
CA ILE A 534 -14.50 22.30 22.54
C ILE A 534 -12.98 22.18 22.54
N THR A 535 -12.37 22.22 23.71
CA THR A 535 -10.90 22.18 23.84
C THR A 535 -10.41 21.02 24.68
N ARG A 536 -9.33 20.36 24.25
CA ARG A 536 -8.64 19.31 25.02
C ARG A 536 -7.17 19.64 25.14
N ASP A 537 -6.68 19.81 26.35
CA ASP A 537 -5.27 20.04 26.58
C ASP A 537 -4.47 18.71 26.67
N ASN A 538 -3.21 18.79 27.08
CA ASN A 538 -2.36 17.62 27.24
C ASN A 538 -2.62 16.84 28.52
N PHE A 539 -3.16 17.49 29.56
CA PHE A 539 -3.40 16.87 30.86
C PHE A 539 -4.70 16.07 30.89
N ASP A 540 -5.69 16.45 30.06
CA ASP A 540 -7.01 15.79 29.95
C ASP A 540 -7.72 15.64 31.31
N GLY A 541 -7.45 16.58 32.22
CA GLY A 541 -7.96 16.60 33.59
C GLY A 541 -9.16 17.52 33.78
N PRO A 542 -9.74 17.57 34.99
CA PRO A 542 -10.79 18.51 35.33
C PRO A 542 -10.33 19.96 35.12
N THR A 543 -11.24 20.80 34.63
CA THR A 543 -10.99 22.24 34.50
C THR A 543 -10.65 22.84 35.85
N THR A 544 -9.49 23.48 35.95
CA THR A 544 -9.09 24.18 37.17
C THR A 544 -9.91 25.46 37.32
N ASN A 545 -9.93 26.06 38.51
CA ASN A 545 -10.57 27.37 38.69
C ASN A 545 -9.97 28.45 37.77
N ARG A 546 -8.69 28.31 37.40
CA ARG A 546 -8.03 29.17 36.42
C ARG A 546 -8.58 28.95 35.01
N ASP A 547 -8.88 27.71 34.64
CA ASP A 547 -9.48 27.41 33.33
C ASP A 547 -10.92 27.89 33.25
N LYS A 548 -11.69 27.79 34.35
CA LYS A 548 -13.05 28.36 34.42
C LYS A 548 -13.08 29.84 34.07
N SER A 549 -12.11 30.62 34.57
CA SER A 549 -11.99 32.05 34.22
C SER A 549 -11.74 32.32 32.73
N ILE A 550 -11.29 31.33 31.95
CA ILE A 550 -11.16 31.41 30.49
C ILE A 550 -12.52 31.20 29.81
N TYR A 551 -13.39 30.38 30.40
CA TYR A 551 -14.72 30.04 29.90
C TYR A 551 -15.80 31.03 30.36
N ASP A 552 -15.58 31.75 31.47
CA ASP A 552 -16.52 32.69 32.08
C ASP A 552 -16.51 34.10 31.45
N VAL A 553 -15.66 34.34 30.44
CA VAL A 553 -15.63 35.62 29.70
C VAL A 553 -16.80 35.64 28.71
N GLU A 554 -17.56 36.74 28.65
CA GLU A 554 -18.60 36.94 27.63
C GLU A 554 -17.97 36.88 26.23
N HIS A 555 -18.06 35.70 25.61
CA HIS A 555 -17.67 35.44 24.25
C HIS A 555 -18.92 35.30 23.38
N GLU A 556 -18.86 35.78 22.13
CA GLU A 556 -19.88 35.44 21.12
C GLU A 556 -19.91 33.91 20.86
N ASP A 557 -18.79 33.24 21.13
CA ASP A 557 -18.62 31.79 21.03
C ASP A 557 -18.94 31.10 22.37
N ARG A 558 -19.58 29.93 22.28
CA ARG A 558 -19.82 29.03 23.42
C ARG A 558 -18.60 28.14 23.60
N LEU A 559 -18.06 28.06 24.80
CA LEU A 559 -16.79 27.38 25.08
C LEU A 559 -16.97 26.24 26.08
N CYS A 560 -16.24 25.14 25.89
CA CYS A 560 -16.24 24.00 26.81
C CYS A 560 -14.91 23.24 26.77
N SER A 561 -14.55 22.56 27.87
CA SER A 561 -13.49 21.57 27.86
C SER A 561 -14.02 20.19 27.43
N PHE A 562 -13.21 19.40 26.74
CA PHE A 562 -13.59 18.04 26.37
C PHE A 562 -13.86 17.17 27.62
N HIS A 563 -13.14 17.41 28.72
CA HIS A 563 -13.36 16.72 29.98
C HIS A 563 -14.77 16.99 30.53
N ASP A 564 -15.23 18.23 30.53
CA ASP A 564 -16.55 18.59 31.04
C ASP A 564 -17.65 18.00 30.17
N LEU A 565 -17.48 18.04 28.83
CA LEU A 565 -18.40 17.37 27.91
C LEU A 565 -18.45 15.85 28.15
N LYS A 566 -17.29 15.21 28.35
CA LYS A 566 -17.17 13.77 28.65
C LYS A 566 -17.78 13.42 30.01
N SER A 567 -17.72 14.32 31.00
CA SER A 567 -18.30 14.10 32.33
C SER A 567 -19.81 13.89 32.30
N CYS A 568 -20.50 14.42 31.28
CA CYS A 568 -21.93 14.21 31.08
C CYS A 568 -22.30 12.72 30.93
N LEU A 569 -21.37 11.87 30.51
CA LEU A 569 -21.57 10.43 30.35
C LEU A 569 -21.75 9.68 31.66
N SER A 570 -21.47 10.31 32.81
CA SER A 570 -21.82 9.75 34.11
C SER A 570 -23.34 9.60 34.30
N SER A 571 -24.14 10.09 33.34
CA SER A 571 -25.58 10.01 33.34
C SER A 571 -26.09 8.58 33.20
N SER A 572 -27.12 8.30 34.00
CA SER A 572 -27.81 7.01 34.03
C SER A 572 -28.80 6.83 32.87
N THR A 573 -29.26 7.95 32.29
CA THR A 573 -30.27 7.97 31.22
C THR A 573 -29.93 8.98 30.14
N LEU A 574 -30.51 8.79 28.95
CA LEU A 574 -30.35 9.72 27.82
C LEU A 574 -30.94 11.11 28.15
N GLY A 575 -32.04 11.17 28.91
CA GLY A 575 -32.63 12.44 29.33
C GLY A 575 -31.71 13.25 30.22
N GLU A 576 -31.08 12.60 31.20
CA GLU A 576 -30.08 13.22 32.08
C GLU A 576 -28.84 13.69 31.29
N LEU A 577 -28.36 12.87 30.34
CA LEU A 577 -27.27 13.23 29.45
C LEU A 577 -27.61 14.49 28.64
N LYS A 578 -28.78 14.51 28.00
CA LYS A 578 -29.28 15.66 27.24
C LYS A 578 -29.30 16.91 28.10
N PHE A 579 -29.87 16.84 29.29
CA PHE A 579 -29.95 17.97 30.22
C PHE A 579 -28.57 18.53 30.57
N LYS A 580 -27.60 17.66 30.89
CA LYS A 580 -26.22 18.10 31.19
C LYS A 580 -25.55 18.78 29.99
N ILE A 581 -25.70 18.24 28.78
CA ILE A 581 -25.11 18.86 27.58
C ILE A 581 -25.77 20.22 27.29
N GLN A 582 -27.10 20.34 27.48
CA GLN A 582 -27.81 21.62 27.32
C GLN A 582 -27.27 22.69 28.26
N ASN A 583 -27.01 22.33 29.53
CA ASN A 583 -26.42 23.27 30.50
C ASN A 583 -25.01 23.72 30.10
N ILE A 584 -24.19 22.82 29.54
CA ILE A 584 -22.85 23.16 29.03
C ILE A 584 -22.93 24.11 27.84
N ILE A 585 -23.87 23.87 26.93
CA ILE A 585 -24.04 24.69 25.74
C ILE A 585 -24.55 26.10 26.10
N GLY A 586 -25.17 26.27 27.28
CA GLY A 586 -25.80 27.51 27.71
C GLY A 586 -27.16 27.69 27.02
N THR A 587 -28.25 27.66 27.78
CA THR A 587 -29.58 28.04 27.27
C THR A 587 -29.71 29.54 27.17
#